data_AF-A0A428P104-F1
#
_entry.id   AF-A0A428P104-F1
#
_cell.length_a   1.000
_cell.length_b   1.000
_cell.length_c   1.000
_cell.angle_alpha   90.00
_cell.angle_beta   90.00
_cell.angle_gamma   90.00
#
_symmetry.space_group_name_H-M   'P 1'
#
loop_
_entity.id
_entity.type
_entity.pdbx_description
1 polymer ?
#
loop_
_entity_poly.entity_id
_entity_poly.type
_entity_poly.pdbx_seq_one_letter_code
_entity_poly.pdbx_strand_id
1 'polypeptide(L)'
;MTQGSASQERRRYWLITSPRTASNLLVKVLNLDEQGVRPAREGGYFFLPSIATRLNLLQKPMEDWTEEECKQLEDLQKECLSRLEEYIAAADKEEQLVYVKEHAIMLTSALYDSQFMHGTLNVPGEPKIFPTTNAPNPTRSSLNLTFLPDEFLKIWSPTFLIRHPAMQLPSLFRTCLTKMEMDGFSRWQKEPLDIEVTMKWFRAMYDFYAKHFGEDSQWPIVLDADDIMTSPHLVSKYAGLAGLDQDKLRFSWDKANQERLNALSTMEQRMLSTINGSSKIDTSKVAGNINIDDEAVKWRSEFGEEGGRKLEQWVRDAMPDYTFLHSKRLRAD
;
A
#
# COMPACT_ATOMS: atom_id res chain seq x y z
N MET A 1 -13.69 -20.72 -39.77
CA MET A 1 -12.72 -19.66 -39.44
C MET A 1 -13.50 -18.49 -38.88
N THR A 2 -13.57 -18.40 -37.57
CA THR A 2 -14.11 -17.25 -36.84
C THR A 2 -13.15 -17.07 -35.68
N GLN A 3 -12.24 -16.11 -35.83
CA GLN A 3 -11.34 -15.67 -34.77
C GLN A 3 -12.20 -15.26 -33.58
N GLY A 4 -12.02 -15.97 -32.46
CA GLY A 4 -12.57 -15.55 -31.18
C GLY A 4 -12.02 -14.16 -30.88
N SER A 5 -12.91 -13.20 -30.60
CA SER A 5 -12.50 -11.95 -30.00
C SER A 5 -11.80 -12.30 -28.70
N ALA A 6 -10.48 -12.14 -28.65
CA ALA A 6 -9.81 -12.01 -27.36
C ALA A 6 -10.54 -10.85 -26.66
N SER A 7 -11.30 -11.17 -25.62
CA SER A 7 -11.88 -10.16 -24.75
C SER A 7 -10.73 -9.23 -24.37
N GLN A 8 -10.83 -7.98 -24.77
CA GLN A 8 -9.87 -6.94 -24.42
C GLN A 8 -9.82 -6.94 -22.88
N GLU A 9 -8.81 -7.59 -22.29
CA GLU A 9 -8.68 -7.69 -20.84
C GLU A 9 -8.70 -6.26 -20.30
N ARG A 10 -9.77 -5.92 -19.59
CA ARG A 10 -9.97 -4.58 -19.06
C ARG A 10 -8.83 -4.32 -18.08
N ARG A 11 -7.92 -3.41 -18.46
CA ARG A 11 -6.67 -3.16 -17.76
C ARG A 11 -6.94 -2.43 -16.45
N ARG A 12 -6.89 -3.16 -15.34
CA ARG A 12 -7.07 -2.65 -13.99
C ARG A 12 -5.76 -2.79 -13.22
N TYR A 13 -5.17 -1.69 -12.79
CA TYR A 13 -3.88 -1.65 -12.12
C TYR A 13 -4.05 -1.34 -10.64
N TRP A 14 -3.38 -2.12 -9.79
CA TRP A 14 -3.40 -1.92 -8.35
C TRP A 14 -1.97 -1.72 -7.83
N LEU A 15 -1.67 -0.49 -7.42
CA LEU A 15 -0.43 -0.17 -6.74
C LEU A 15 -0.54 -0.53 -5.25
N ILE A 16 0.01 -1.69 -4.89
CA ILE A 16 0.10 -2.19 -3.52
C ILE A 16 1.37 -1.65 -2.89
N THR A 17 1.23 -1.05 -1.71
CA THR A 17 2.29 -0.27 -1.05
C THR A 17 2.28 -0.49 0.46
N SER A 18 3.29 -0.01 1.18
CA SER A 18 3.22 0.15 2.62
C SER A 18 3.37 1.63 2.98
N PRO A 19 2.95 2.08 4.17
CA PRO A 19 3.18 3.46 4.58
C PRO A 19 4.65 3.84 4.39
N ARG A 20 4.90 5.04 3.85
CA ARG A 20 6.27 5.61 3.68
C ARG A 20 7.16 4.96 2.61
N THR A 21 6.59 4.21 1.66
CA THR A 21 7.28 3.59 0.49
C THR A 21 7.52 4.50 -0.71
N ALA A 22 7.35 5.82 -0.57
CA ALA A 22 7.44 6.78 -1.69
C ALA A 22 6.36 6.59 -2.79
N SER A 23 5.23 5.96 -2.48
CA SER A 23 4.12 5.77 -3.42
C SER A 23 3.55 7.08 -3.98
N ASN A 24 3.48 8.14 -3.17
CA ASN A 24 3.06 9.46 -3.64
C ASN A 24 4.05 10.05 -4.66
N LEU A 25 5.35 9.73 -4.56
CA LEU A 25 6.34 10.16 -5.54
C LEU A 25 6.10 9.43 -6.87
N LEU A 26 5.92 8.11 -6.83
CA LEU A 26 5.62 7.33 -8.03
C LEU A 26 4.36 7.87 -8.74
N VAL A 27 3.24 8.01 -8.02
CA VAL A 27 1.99 8.55 -8.59
C VAL A 27 2.18 9.96 -9.18
N LYS A 28 2.97 10.81 -8.52
CA LYS A 28 3.31 12.14 -9.03
C LYS A 28 4.07 12.08 -10.36
N VAL A 29 5.00 11.13 -10.49
CA VAL A 29 5.78 10.93 -11.72
C VAL A 29 4.93 10.30 -12.83
N LEU A 30 4.05 9.36 -12.50
CA LEU A 30 3.13 8.75 -13.47
C LEU A 30 2.12 9.74 -14.06
N ASN A 31 1.83 10.83 -13.33
CA ASN A 31 1.00 11.93 -13.79
C ASN A 31 -0.41 11.45 -14.24
N LEU A 32 -1.04 10.61 -13.41
CA LEU A 32 -2.26 9.86 -13.74
C LEU A 32 -3.41 10.73 -14.31
N ASP A 33 -3.51 12.00 -13.88
CA ASP A 33 -4.53 12.94 -14.36
C ASP A 33 -4.46 13.18 -15.89
N GLU A 34 -3.27 13.08 -16.48
CA GLU A 34 -3.05 13.24 -17.94
C GLU A 34 -3.12 11.89 -18.69
N GLN A 35 -3.24 10.76 -17.97
CA GLN A 35 -3.11 9.41 -18.52
C GLN A 35 -4.44 8.80 -18.97
N GLY A 36 -5.57 9.52 -18.86
CA GLY A 36 -6.90 8.95 -19.08
C GLY A 36 -7.32 7.96 -17.99
N VAL A 37 -6.67 8.03 -16.83
CA VAL A 37 -7.04 7.29 -15.63
C VAL A 37 -8.24 7.98 -14.98
N ARG A 38 -9.24 7.20 -14.55
CA ARG A 38 -10.38 7.75 -13.83
C ARG A 38 -9.89 8.52 -12.58
N PRO A 39 -10.36 9.74 -12.30
CA PRO A 39 -9.97 10.45 -11.08
C PRO A 39 -10.47 9.75 -9.82
N ALA A 40 -9.56 9.46 -8.89
CA ALA A 40 -9.87 8.88 -7.59
C ALA A 40 -9.69 9.89 -6.45
N ARG A 41 -10.50 9.77 -5.39
CA ARG A 41 -10.36 10.56 -4.16
C ARG A 41 -9.22 10.01 -3.29
N GLU A 42 -8.81 10.79 -2.29
CA GLU A 42 -7.84 10.36 -1.25
C GLU A 42 -6.53 9.79 -1.84
N GLY A 43 -6.10 10.30 -3.00
CA GLY A 43 -4.89 9.80 -3.67
C GLY A 43 -4.97 8.36 -4.15
N GLY A 44 -6.18 7.81 -4.34
CA GLY A 44 -6.42 6.46 -4.86
C GLY A 44 -6.66 5.38 -3.81
N TYR A 45 -6.69 5.76 -2.51
CA TYR A 45 -7.04 4.86 -1.41
C TYR A 45 -8.57 4.78 -1.24
N PHE A 46 -9.12 3.57 -1.32
CA PHE A 46 -10.53 3.27 -1.08
C PHE A 46 -10.76 2.74 0.33
N PHE A 47 -9.80 1.99 0.90
CA PHE A 47 -9.93 1.35 2.21
C PHE A 47 -9.34 2.15 3.38
N LEU A 48 -8.84 3.36 3.13
CA LEU A 48 -8.36 4.31 4.14
C LEU A 48 -9.37 4.57 5.29
N PRO A 49 -10.69 4.71 5.03
CA PRO A 49 -11.66 4.91 6.11
C PRO A 49 -11.74 3.73 7.09
N SER A 50 -11.63 2.50 6.59
CA SER A 50 -11.76 1.28 7.40
C SER A 50 -10.55 0.99 8.30
N ILE A 51 -9.33 1.35 7.85
CA ILE A 51 -8.10 1.01 8.59
C ILE A 51 -8.03 1.79 9.89
N ALA A 52 -8.51 3.03 9.94
CA ALA A 52 -8.51 3.85 11.16
C ALA A 52 -9.32 3.17 12.28
N THR A 53 -10.55 2.74 11.98
CA THR A 53 -11.39 1.97 12.90
C THR A 53 -10.71 0.67 13.31
N ARG A 54 -10.19 -0.10 12.33
CA ARG A 54 -9.52 -1.38 12.63
C ARG A 54 -8.32 -1.21 13.56
N LEU A 55 -7.47 -0.21 13.32
CA LEU A 55 -6.34 0.06 14.19
C LEU A 55 -6.86 0.24 15.62
N ASN A 56 -7.83 1.13 15.88
CA ASN A 56 -8.36 1.34 17.23
C ASN A 56 -8.86 0.07 17.91
N LEU A 57 -9.51 -0.84 17.18
CA LEU A 57 -10.01 -2.11 17.71
C LEU A 57 -8.89 -3.08 18.12
N LEU A 58 -7.72 -3.01 17.46
CA LEU A 58 -6.57 -3.87 17.76
C LEU A 58 -5.85 -3.55 19.08
N GLN A 59 -6.35 -2.59 19.87
CA GLN A 59 -5.97 -2.41 21.27
C GLN A 59 -6.23 -3.64 22.14
N LYS A 60 -7.17 -4.50 21.71
CA LYS A 60 -7.55 -5.75 22.37
C LYS A 60 -7.63 -6.87 21.32
N PRO A 61 -7.46 -8.14 21.72
CA PRO A 61 -7.66 -9.26 20.81
C PRO A 61 -9.09 -9.26 20.25
N MET A 62 -9.25 -9.78 19.03
CA MET A 62 -10.54 -9.84 18.34
C MET A 62 -11.62 -10.60 19.11
N GLU A 63 -11.24 -11.51 20.02
CA GLU A 63 -12.17 -12.22 20.92
C GLU A 63 -12.93 -11.29 21.86
N ASP A 64 -12.34 -10.14 22.19
CA ASP A 64 -12.91 -9.15 23.10
C ASP A 64 -13.68 -8.04 22.34
N TRP A 65 -13.84 -8.19 21.02
CA TRP A 65 -14.63 -7.25 20.21
C TRP A 65 -16.12 -7.51 20.42
N THR A 66 -16.87 -6.45 20.66
CA THR A 66 -18.33 -6.49 20.72
C THR A 66 -18.94 -6.73 19.35
N GLU A 67 -20.18 -7.21 19.31
CA GLU A 67 -20.93 -7.36 18.05
C GLU A 67 -21.05 -6.04 17.29
N GLU A 68 -21.21 -4.92 18.01
CA GLU A 68 -21.31 -3.58 17.42
C GLU A 68 -19.97 -3.13 16.81
N GLU A 69 -18.85 -3.34 17.50
CA GLU A 69 -17.51 -3.04 16.97
C GLU A 69 -17.22 -3.87 15.71
N CYS A 70 -17.55 -5.16 15.72
CA CYS A 70 -17.43 -6.03 14.56
C CYS A 70 -18.29 -5.52 13.40
N LYS A 71 -19.57 -5.22 13.67
CA LYS A 71 -20.52 -4.73 12.68
C LYS A 71 -20.09 -3.40 12.07
N GLN A 72 -19.61 -2.46 12.89
CA GLN A 72 -19.13 -1.16 12.43
C GLN A 72 -17.97 -1.30 11.45
N LEU A 73 -16.97 -2.13 11.78
CA LEU A 73 -15.83 -2.38 10.88
C LEU A 73 -16.30 -3.03 9.57
N GLU A 74 -17.17 -4.03 9.65
CA GLU A 74 -17.70 -4.71 8.47
C GLU A 74 -18.50 -3.79 7.56
N ASP A 75 -19.35 -2.94 8.12
CA ASP A 75 -20.17 -2.02 7.33
C ASP A 75 -19.28 -0.97 6.63
N LEU A 76 -18.25 -0.46 7.30
CA LEU A 76 -17.23 0.40 6.67
C LEU A 76 -16.47 -0.32 5.55
N GLN A 77 -16.06 -1.57 5.75
CA GLN A 77 -15.38 -2.35 4.70
C GLN A 77 -16.26 -2.60 3.48
N LYS A 78 -17.54 -2.91 3.70
CA LYS A 78 -18.54 -3.05 2.62
C LYS A 78 -18.74 -1.74 1.87
N GLU A 79 -18.84 -0.60 2.57
CA GLU A 79 -18.96 0.71 1.93
C GLU A 79 -17.74 1.03 1.06
N CYS A 80 -16.53 0.78 1.58
CA CYS A 80 -15.29 0.97 0.81
C CYS A 80 -15.26 0.09 -0.44
N LEU A 81 -15.68 -1.18 -0.32
CA LEU A 81 -15.76 -2.12 -1.43
C LEU A 81 -16.79 -1.70 -2.47
N SER A 82 -18.01 -1.34 -2.05
CA SER A 82 -19.06 -0.84 -2.96
C SER A 82 -18.60 0.39 -3.73
N ARG A 83 -17.94 1.35 -3.07
CA ARG A 83 -17.33 2.51 -3.73
C ARG A 83 -16.30 2.13 -4.79
N LEU A 84 -15.46 1.12 -4.52
CA LEU A 84 -14.46 0.64 -5.48
C LEU A 84 -15.13 -0.05 -6.67
N GLU A 85 -16.17 -0.84 -6.45
CA GLU A 85 -16.93 -1.49 -7.52
C GLU A 85 -17.67 -0.48 -8.40
N GLU A 86 -18.32 0.52 -7.81
CA GLU A 86 -18.94 1.64 -8.53
C GLU A 86 -17.92 2.42 -9.35
N TYR A 87 -16.74 2.67 -8.79
CA TYR A 87 -15.64 3.34 -9.48
C TYR A 87 -15.17 2.54 -10.70
N ILE A 88 -14.99 1.22 -10.55
CA ILE A 88 -14.61 0.32 -11.64
C ILE A 88 -15.70 0.29 -12.72
N ALA A 89 -16.97 0.14 -12.32
CA ALA A 89 -18.09 0.09 -13.25
C ALA A 89 -18.22 1.39 -14.07
N ALA A 90 -17.99 2.53 -13.44
CA ALA A 90 -18.00 3.82 -14.13
C ALA A 90 -16.80 3.99 -15.07
N ALA A 91 -15.60 3.59 -14.66
CA ALA A 91 -14.43 3.59 -15.53
C ALA A 91 -14.64 2.69 -16.76
N ASP A 92 -15.19 1.49 -16.56
CA ASP A 92 -15.51 0.56 -17.64
C ASP A 92 -16.55 1.14 -18.62
N LYS A 93 -17.54 1.89 -18.12
CA LYS A 93 -18.58 2.54 -18.94
C LYS A 93 -18.04 3.70 -19.76
N GLU A 94 -17.07 4.43 -19.21
CA GLU A 94 -16.46 5.62 -19.81
C GLU A 94 -15.15 5.31 -20.55
N GLU A 95 -14.79 4.02 -20.68
CA GLU A 95 -13.55 3.53 -21.31
C GLU A 95 -12.26 4.15 -20.71
N GLN A 96 -12.28 4.44 -19.41
CA GLN A 96 -11.15 5.01 -18.67
C GLN A 96 -10.24 3.92 -18.10
N LEU A 97 -8.95 4.22 -17.94
CA LEU A 97 -8.03 3.35 -17.23
C LEU A 97 -8.32 3.34 -15.73
N VAL A 98 -8.21 2.16 -15.11
CA VAL A 98 -8.31 2.00 -13.66
C VAL A 98 -6.90 1.85 -13.11
N TYR A 99 -6.46 2.81 -12.29
CA TYR A 99 -5.24 2.72 -11.51
C TYR A 99 -5.53 3.17 -10.08
N VAL A 100 -5.49 2.24 -9.13
CA VAL A 100 -5.78 2.51 -7.71
C VAL A 100 -4.56 2.18 -6.85
N LYS A 101 -4.52 2.72 -5.63
CA LYS A 101 -3.37 2.57 -4.74
C LYS A 101 -3.85 2.21 -3.34
N GLU A 102 -3.31 1.13 -2.78
CA GLU A 102 -3.62 0.72 -1.42
C GLU A 102 -2.37 0.42 -0.61
N HIS A 103 -2.50 0.51 0.71
CA HIS A 103 -1.54 -0.15 1.59
C HIS A 103 -1.94 -1.61 1.78
N ALA A 104 -1.01 -2.57 1.69
CA ALA A 104 -1.35 -3.99 1.87
C ALA A 104 -2.07 -4.26 3.20
N ILE A 105 -1.63 -3.58 4.26
CA ILE A 105 -2.26 -3.62 5.59
C ILE A 105 -3.74 -3.19 5.56
N MET A 106 -4.18 -2.35 4.62
CA MET A 106 -5.58 -1.92 4.51
C MET A 106 -6.48 -3.05 4.02
N LEU A 107 -5.93 -4.04 3.32
CA LEU A 107 -6.67 -5.15 2.72
C LEU A 107 -6.62 -6.44 3.57
N THR A 108 -5.62 -6.58 4.44
CA THR A 108 -5.46 -7.74 5.34
C THR A 108 -6.73 -7.97 6.17
N SER A 109 -7.10 -9.22 6.42
CA SER A 109 -8.20 -9.55 7.32
C SER A 109 -7.88 -9.14 8.76
N ALA A 110 -8.86 -8.54 9.44
CA ALA A 110 -8.77 -8.18 10.85
C ALA A 110 -8.41 -9.37 11.76
N LEU A 111 -8.84 -10.58 11.39
CA LEU A 111 -8.50 -11.81 12.11
C LEU A 111 -6.98 -12.05 12.11
N TYR A 112 -6.33 -11.94 10.94
CA TYR A 112 -4.90 -12.16 10.81
C TYR A 112 -4.08 -11.05 11.47
N ASP A 113 -4.55 -9.80 11.41
CA ASP A 113 -3.93 -8.70 12.15
C ASP A 113 -3.99 -8.96 13.67
N SER A 114 -5.16 -9.38 14.19
CA SER A 114 -5.30 -9.70 15.62
C SER A 114 -4.44 -10.89 16.03
N GLN A 115 -4.37 -11.94 15.21
CA GLN A 115 -3.52 -13.10 15.48
C GLN A 115 -2.02 -12.73 15.50
N PHE A 116 -1.62 -11.79 14.65
CA PHE A 116 -0.25 -11.32 14.60
C PHE A 116 0.12 -10.46 15.81
N MET A 117 -0.78 -9.56 16.24
CA MET A 117 -0.57 -8.68 17.39
C MET A 117 -0.66 -9.42 18.73
N HIS A 118 -1.62 -10.33 18.88
CA HIS A 118 -2.02 -10.88 20.18
C HIS A 118 -1.74 -12.39 20.31
N GLY A 119 -1.21 -13.02 19.26
CA GLY A 119 -0.98 -14.47 19.20
C GLY A 119 -2.21 -15.25 18.74
N THR A 120 -2.07 -16.57 18.66
CA THR A 120 -3.15 -17.45 18.21
C THR A 120 -4.37 -17.31 19.11
N LEU A 121 -5.50 -16.93 18.51
CA LEU A 121 -6.78 -16.83 19.19
C LEU A 121 -7.28 -18.23 19.57
N ASN A 122 -7.92 -18.36 20.73
CA ASN A 122 -8.63 -19.57 21.15
C ASN A 122 -9.96 -19.76 20.40
N VAL A 123 -10.32 -18.83 19.52
CA VAL A 123 -11.53 -18.89 18.71
C VAL A 123 -11.22 -19.48 17.33
N PRO A 124 -11.74 -20.67 17.00
CA PRO A 124 -11.73 -21.17 15.63
C PRO A 124 -12.70 -20.34 14.80
N GLY A 125 -12.16 -19.46 13.96
CA GLY A 125 -12.94 -18.72 12.96
C GLY A 125 -12.17 -18.67 11.66
N GLU A 126 -12.82 -18.98 10.54
CA GLU A 126 -12.30 -18.60 9.24
C GLU A 126 -12.43 -17.09 9.07
N PRO A 127 -11.47 -16.40 8.43
CA PRO A 127 -11.60 -14.97 8.26
C PRO A 127 -12.84 -14.65 7.43
N LYS A 128 -13.54 -13.56 7.72
CA LYS A 128 -14.70 -13.17 6.89
C LYS A 128 -14.24 -12.78 5.48
N ILE A 129 -15.01 -13.15 4.46
CA ILE A 129 -14.83 -12.71 3.06
C ILE A 129 -16.11 -12.02 2.63
N PHE A 130 -15.99 -10.87 1.97
CA PHE A 130 -17.15 -10.17 1.43
C PHE A 130 -17.41 -10.60 -0.01
N PRO A 131 -18.66 -11.00 -0.35
CA PRO A 131 -19.04 -11.20 -1.74
C PRO A 131 -18.84 -9.91 -2.55
N THR A 132 -18.51 -10.07 -3.83
CA THR A 132 -18.39 -8.97 -4.79
C THR A 132 -19.29 -9.22 -5.98
N THR A 133 -19.50 -8.20 -6.81
CA THR A 133 -20.29 -8.28 -8.05
C THR A 133 -19.79 -9.38 -8.98
N ASN A 134 -18.47 -9.60 -9.03
CA ASN A 134 -17.85 -10.66 -9.82
C ASN A 134 -17.63 -11.99 -9.04
N ALA A 135 -17.99 -12.04 -7.77
CA ALA A 135 -17.80 -13.20 -6.89
C ALA A 135 -18.94 -13.32 -5.85
N PRO A 136 -20.18 -13.61 -6.28
CA PRO A 136 -21.31 -13.77 -5.36
C PRO A 136 -21.15 -14.98 -4.44
N ASN A 137 -20.37 -15.98 -4.87
CA ASN A 137 -19.95 -17.14 -4.08
C ASN A 137 -18.43 -17.07 -3.88
N PRO A 138 -17.95 -16.25 -2.93
CA PRO A 138 -16.54 -15.92 -2.81
C PRO A 138 -15.69 -17.12 -2.36
N THR A 139 -14.48 -17.24 -2.91
CA THR A 139 -13.49 -18.21 -2.43
C THR A 139 -12.26 -17.50 -1.84
N ARG A 140 -11.51 -18.22 -0.99
CA ARG A 140 -10.22 -17.78 -0.47
C ARG A 140 -9.22 -18.93 -0.52
N SER A 141 -8.12 -18.73 -1.22
CA SER A 141 -6.97 -19.63 -1.17
C SER A 141 -6.11 -19.40 0.07
N SER A 142 -5.29 -20.38 0.44
CA SER A 142 -4.45 -20.32 1.65
C SER A 142 -3.43 -19.17 1.67
N LEU A 143 -3.09 -18.59 0.51
CA LEU A 143 -2.18 -17.44 0.41
C LEU A 143 -2.91 -16.10 0.50
N ASN A 144 -4.24 -16.08 0.36
CA ASN A 144 -5.02 -14.86 0.44
C ASN A 144 -5.33 -14.53 1.91
N LEU A 145 -4.54 -13.62 2.47
CA LEU A 145 -4.73 -13.09 3.82
C LEU A 145 -5.65 -11.87 3.88
N THR A 146 -6.32 -11.52 2.79
CA THR A 146 -7.19 -10.33 2.71
C THR A 146 -8.63 -10.66 3.08
N PHE A 147 -9.45 -9.64 3.35
CA PHE A 147 -10.91 -9.82 3.43
C PHE A 147 -11.62 -9.83 2.06
N LEU A 148 -10.86 -9.69 0.97
CA LEU A 148 -11.36 -9.72 -0.40
C LEU A 148 -11.31 -11.15 -0.97
N PRO A 149 -12.28 -11.53 -1.81
CA PRO A 149 -12.28 -12.84 -2.43
C PRO A 149 -11.18 -12.97 -3.49
N ASP A 150 -10.72 -14.20 -3.70
CA ASP A 150 -9.72 -14.55 -4.71
C ASP A 150 -10.10 -14.01 -6.09
N GLU A 151 -11.37 -14.16 -6.48
CA GLU A 151 -11.91 -13.72 -7.76
C GLU A 151 -11.81 -12.21 -7.95
N PHE A 152 -12.03 -11.43 -6.88
CA PHE A 152 -11.88 -9.98 -6.95
C PHE A 152 -10.42 -9.58 -7.05
N LEU A 153 -9.52 -10.21 -6.28
CA LEU A 153 -8.09 -9.91 -6.38
C LEU A 153 -7.53 -10.22 -7.78
N LYS A 154 -8.01 -11.27 -8.43
CA LYS A 154 -7.54 -11.75 -9.75
C LYS A 154 -7.96 -10.87 -10.93
N ILE A 155 -8.85 -9.89 -10.76
CA ILE A 155 -9.19 -8.95 -11.85
C ILE A 155 -8.12 -7.87 -12.07
N TRP A 156 -7.09 -7.82 -11.21
CA TRP A 156 -6.09 -6.76 -11.17
C TRP A 156 -4.75 -7.21 -11.72
N SER A 157 -4.03 -6.26 -12.32
CA SER A 157 -2.60 -6.29 -12.61
C SER A 157 -1.84 -5.57 -11.49
N PRO A 158 -1.30 -6.30 -10.49
CA PRO A 158 -0.76 -5.70 -9.27
C PRO A 158 0.70 -5.24 -9.43
N THR A 159 1.00 -4.08 -8.86
CA THR A 159 2.37 -3.57 -8.70
C THR A 159 2.67 -3.41 -7.21
N PHE A 160 3.76 -4.00 -6.75
CA PHE A 160 4.25 -3.86 -5.39
C PHE A 160 5.37 -2.82 -5.34
N LEU A 161 5.17 -1.71 -4.65
CA LEU A 161 6.24 -0.73 -4.40
C LEU A 161 6.86 -0.96 -3.02
N ILE A 162 8.10 -1.42 -3.02
CA ILE A 162 8.92 -1.62 -1.82
C ILE A 162 9.87 -0.45 -1.58
N ARG A 163 10.34 -0.33 -0.35
CA ARG A 163 11.42 0.58 0.04
C ARG A 163 12.22 -0.09 1.14
N HIS A 164 13.53 0.18 1.18
CA HIS A 164 14.40 -0.35 2.23
C HIS A 164 13.81 -0.06 3.63
N PRO A 165 13.62 -1.07 4.52
CA PRO A 165 12.98 -0.89 5.82
C PRO A 165 13.65 0.19 6.69
N ALA A 166 14.98 0.29 6.65
CA ALA A 166 15.76 1.34 7.33
C ALA A 166 15.42 2.78 6.88
N MET A 167 14.79 2.99 5.73
CA MET A 167 14.29 4.31 5.31
C MET A 167 12.81 4.50 5.63
N GLN A 168 12.04 3.41 5.51
CA GLN A 168 10.59 3.41 5.69
C GLN A 168 10.20 3.54 7.16
N LEU A 169 10.73 2.66 8.02
CA LEU A 169 10.28 2.49 9.40
C LEU A 169 10.65 3.67 10.31
N PRO A 170 11.86 4.27 10.25
CA PRO A 170 12.13 5.48 11.04
C PRO A 170 11.24 6.65 10.61
N SER A 171 10.91 6.72 9.30
CA SER A 171 9.98 7.72 8.82
C SER A 171 8.55 7.48 9.31
N LEU A 172 8.11 6.23 9.46
CA LEU A 172 6.81 5.87 10.03
C LEU A 172 6.79 6.19 11.53
N PHE A 173 7.84 5.86 12.26
CA PHE A 173 7.99 6.19 13.67
C PHE A 173 7.82 7.71 13.90
N ARG A 174 8.51 8.53 13.11
CA ARG A 174 8.35 10.00 13.12
C ARG A 174 6.93 10.49 12.83
N THR A 175 6.08 9.71 12.18
CA THR A 175 4.66 10.06 12.01
C THR A 175 3.86 9.76 13.28
N CYS A 176 4.10 8.62 13.95
CA CYS A 176 3.43 8.26 15.20
C CYS A 176 3.74 9.23 16.36
N LEU A 177 4.87 9.94 16.32
CA LEU A 177 5.22 10.97 17.29
C LEU A 177 4.42 12.28 17.13
N THR A 178 3.78 12.48 15.99
CA THR A 178 2.96 13.67 15.74
C THR A 178 1.55 13.43 16.29
N LYS A 179 0.93 14.43 16.93
CA LYS A 179 -0.50 14.36 17.27
C LYS A 179 -1.29 14.34 15.95
N MET A 180 -1.77 13.17 15.58
CA MET A 180 -2.50 12.94 14.34
C MET A 180 -3.93 12.56 14.70
N GLU A 181 -4.87 13.42 14.30
CA GLU A 181 -6.30 13.15 14.29
C GLU A 181 -6.68 12.83 12.83
N MET A 182 -7.28 11.67 12.58
CA MET A 182 -7.89 11.33 11.29
C MET A 182 -9.37 11.03 11.53
N ASP A 183 -10.25 12.00 11.30
CA ASP A 183 -11.71 11.80 11.45
C ASP A 183 -12.12 11.14 12.78
N GLY A 184 -11.54 11.59 13.89
CA GLY A 184 -11.77 11.04 15.24
C GLY A 184 -10.87 9.85 15.62
N PHE A 185 -10.00 9.40 14.71
CA PHE A 185 -8.92 8.48 15.05
C PHE A 185 -7.75 9.21 15.70
N SER A 186 -7.51 8.91 16.97
CA SER A 186 -6.25 9.19 17.66
C SER A 186 -5.53 7.87 17.91
N ARG A 187 -4.24 7.82 17.55
CA ARG A 187 -3.38 6.69 17.95
C ARG A 187 -3.33 6.59 19.47
N TRP A 188 -3.56 5.40 20.02
CA TRP A 188 -3.46 5.15 21.47
C TRP A 188 -2.01 4.99 21.95
N GLN A 189 -1.05 4.83 21.03
CA GLN A 189 0.37 4.75 21.34
C GLN A 189 1.23 5.63 20.43
N LYS A 190 2.38 6.08 20.95
CA LYS A 190 3.34 6.97 20.25
C LYS A 190 4.43 6.21 19.50
N GLU A 191 4.10 5.02 19.00
CA GLU A 191 4.98 4.17 18.20
C GLU A 191 4.15 3.38 17.18
N PRO A 192 4.74 2.91 16.08
CA PRO A 192 4.06 2.01 15.13
C PRO A 192 3.57 0.73 15.82
N LEU A 193 2.49 0.13 15.32
CA LEU A 193 2.06 -1.21 15.73
C LEU A 193 2.84 -2.27 14.96
N ASP A 194 2.93 -3.49 15.50
CA ASP A 194 3.69 -4.56 14.86
C ASP A 194 3.16 -4.89 13.44
N ILE A 195 1.84 -4.79 13.23
CA ILE A 195 1.22 -4.95 11.91
C ILE A 195 1.63 -3.88 10.89
N GLU A 196 2.11 -2.71 11.33
CA GLU A 196 2.53 -1.60 10.47
C GLU A 196 4.02 -1.67 10.08
N VAL A 197 4.82 -2.42 10.84
CA VAL A 197 6.28 -2.52 10.65
C VAL A 197 6.72 -3.83 10.03
N THR A 198 5.81 -4.80 9.88
CA THR A 198 6.06 -6.07 9.18
C THR A 198 5.89 -5.95 7.67
N MET A 199 6.65 -6.76 6.92
CA MET A 199 6.45 -6.96 5.47
C MET A 199 5.65 -8.23 5.14
N LYS A 200 5.19 -8.98 6.16
CA LYS A 200 4.42 -10.22 6.01
C LYS A 200 3.21 -10.07 5.09
N TRP A 201 2.43 -8.99 5.24
CA TRP A 201 1.24 -8.73 4.43
C TRP A 201 1.59 -8.50 2.96
N PHE A 202 2.69 -7.77 2.74
CA PHE A 202 3.26 -7.52 1.44
C PHE A 202 3.69 -8.82 0.76
N ARG A 203 4.42 -9.65 1.52
CA ARG A 203 4.95 -10.92 1.06
C ARG A 203 3.84 -11.92 0.72
N ALA A 204 2.86 -12.09 1.59
CA ALA A 204 1.74 -13.00 1.37
C ALA A 204 0.92 -12.63 0.14
N MET A 205 0.63 -11.33 -0.04
CA MET A 205 -0.10 -10.85 -1.21
C MET A 205 0.72 -11.01 -2.50
N TYR A 206 2.05 -10.81 -2.44
CA TYR A 206 2.94 -11.12 -3.57
C TYR A 206 2.88 -12.61 -3.93
N ASP A 207 3.02 -13.50 -2.94
CA ASP A 207 3.01 -14.95 -3.19
C ASP A 207 1.67 -15.43 -3.75
N PHE A 208 0.55 -14.87 -3.29
CA PHE A 208 -0.78 -15.09 -3.87
C PHE A 208 -0.80 -14.77 -5.37
N TYR A 209 -0.34 -13.58 -5.76
CA TYR A 209 -0.34 -13.16 -7.16
C TYR A 209 0.68 -13.91 -8.00
N ALA A 210 1.89 -14.13 -7.50
CA ALA A 210 2.92 -14.90 -8.20
C ALA A 210 2.42 -16.32 -8.51
N LYS A 211 1.72 -16.96 -7.56
CA LYS A 211 1.07 -18.25 -7.80
C LYS A 211 -0.06 -18.18 -8.84
N HIS A 212 -0.86 -17.12 -8.82
CA HIS A 212 -1.96 -16.94 -9.76
C HIS A 212 -1.47 -16.77 -11.20
N PHE A 213 -0.47 -15.92 -11.40
CA PHE A 213 0.04 -15.55 -12.73
C PHE A 213 1.03 -16.58 -13.31
N GLY A 214 1.75 -17.31 -12.45
CA GLY A 214 2.77 -18.26 -12.88
C GLY A 214 4.08 -17.60 -13.29
N GLU A 215 5.10 -18.42 -13.62
CA GLU A 215 6.48 -17.95 -13.83
C GLU A 215 6.69 -17.18 -15.14
N ASP A 216 5.88 -17.46 -16.17
CA ASP A 216 6.01 -16.84 -17.49
C ASP A 216 5.30 -15.49 -17.60
N SER A 217 4.65 -15.04 -16.53
CA SER A 217 3.94 -13.76 -16.50
C SER A 217 4.86 -12.62 -16.05
N GLN A 218 4.66 -11.44 -16.64
CA GLN A 218 5.27 -10.20 -16.15
C GLN A 218 4.68 -9.74 -14.80
N TRP A 219 3.54 -10.28 -14.40
CA TRP A 219 2.83 -9.93 -13.16
C TRP A 219 3.03 -11.00 -12.08
N PRO A 220 3.07 -10.63 -10.79
CA PRO A 220 3.06 -9.25 -10.26
C PRO A 220 4.37 -8.50 -10.52
N ILE A 221 4.30 -7.18 -10.75
CA ILE A 221 5.50 -6.34 -10.87
C ILE A 221 5.95 -5.91 -9.46
N VAL A 222 7.25 -5.91 -9.21
CA VAL A 222 7.84 -5.30 -8.00
C VAL A 222 8.71 -4.11 -8.42
N LEU A 223 8.54 -2.96 -7.77
CA LEU A 223 9.34 -1.75 -7.94
C LEU A 223 10.03 -1.42 -6.63
N ASP A 224 11.28 -0.96 -6.68
CA ASP A 224 11.97 -0.40 -5.51
C ASP A 224 12.00 1.13 -5.58
N ALA A 225 11.75 1.79 -4.45
CA ALA A 225 11.70 3.24 -4.36
C ALA A 225 13.02 3.93 -4.77
N ASP A 226 14.18 3.32 -4.54
CA ASP A 226 15.47 3.87 -4.97
C ASP A 226 15.59 3.83 -6.49
N ASP A 227 15.13 2.75 -7.13
CA ASP A 227 15.09 2.63 -8.59
C ASP A 227 14.18 3.70 -9.21
N ILE A 228 13.03 3.98 -8.59
CA ILE A 228 12.14 5.09 -9.00
C ILE A 228 12.83 6.45 -8.87
N MET A 229 13.64 6.65 -7.83
CA MET A 229 14.33 7.91 -7.60
C MET A 229 15.54 8.11 -8.52
N THR A 230 16.15 7.05 -9.00
CA THR A 230 17.45 7.09 -9.70
C THR A 230 17.37 6.76 -11.18
N SER A 231 16.34 6.03 -11.64
CA SER A 231 16.22 5.56 -13.01
C SER A 231 14.91 6.00 -13.67
N PRO A 232 14.88 7.18 -14.31
CA PRO A 232 13.74 7.62 -15.12
C PRO A 232 13.34 6.61 -16.21
N HIS A 233 14.33 5.91 -16.78
CA HIS A 233 14.10 4.87 -17.78
C HIS A 233 13.29 3.69 -17.22
N LEU A 234 13.58 3.25 -15.99
CA LEU A 234 12.81 2.19 -15.33
C LEU A 234 11.35 2.62 -15.08
N VAL A 235 11.13 3.89 -14.73
CA VAL A 235 9.76 4.43 -14.57
C VAL A 235 9.03 4.46 -15.90
N SER A 236 9.71 4.85 -16.99
CA SER A 236 9.20 4.81 -18.36
C SER A 236 8.84 3.38 -18.81
N LYS A 237 9.72 2.41 -18.56
CA LYS A 237 9.44 0.98 -18.78
C LYS A 237 8.20 0.52 -18.00
N TYR A 238 8.13 0.82 -16.71
CA TYR A 238 6.97 0.49 -15.88
C TYR A 238 5.68 1.12 -16.40
N ALA A 239 5.71 2.39 -16.79
CA ALA A 239 4.55 3.09 -17.34
C ALA A 239 3.99 2.35 -18.58
N GLY A 240 4.87 1.91 -19.49
CA GLY A 240 4.47 1.09 -20.64
C GLY A 240 3.82 -0.24 -20.24
N LEU A 241 4.39 -0.95 -19.25
CA LEU A 241 3.82 -2.20 -18.72
C LEU A 241 2.44 -1.97 -18.04
N ALA A 242 2.30 -0.83 -17.37
CA ALA A 242 1.06 -0.37 -16.75
C ALA A 242 0.08 0.28 -17.73
N GLY A 243 0.31 0.17 -19.05
CA GLY A 243 -0.58 0.70 -20.06
C GLY A 243 -0.71 2.22 -20.07
N LEU A 244 0.23 2.93 -19.44
CA LEU A 244 0.31 4.38 -19.37
C LEU A 244 1.20 4.92 -20.51
N ASP A 245 0.95 6.17 -20.88
CA ASP A 245 1.73 6.89 -21.88
C ASP A 245 3.07 7.36 -21.26
N GLN A 246 4.16 6.94 -21.88
CA GLN A 246 5.52 7.23 -21.43
C GLN A 246 5.90 8.70 -21.65
N ASP A 247 5.30 9.36 -22.65
CA ASP A 247 5.58 10.77 -22.96
C ASP A 247 4.86 11.73 -22.00
N LYS A 248 3.89 11.22 -21.23
CA LYS A 248 3.13 12.00 -20.24
C LYS A 248 3.70 11.93 -18.82
N LEU A 249 4.80 11.22 -18.63
CA LEU A 249 5.50 11.14 -17.35
C LEU A 249 6.06 12.51 -16.94
N ARG A 250 6.05 12.78 -15.63
CA ARG A 250 6.41 14.08 -15.07
C ARG A 250 7.50 13.97 -14.01
N PHE A 251 8.73 14.31 -14.39
CA PHE A 251 9.90 14.26 -13.48
C PHE A 251 10.20 15.59 -12.76
N SER A 252 9.48 16.65 -13.12
CA SER A 252 9.55 17.98 -12.50
C SER A 252 8.16 18.59 -12.31
N TRP A 253 7.99 19.40 -11.28
CA TRP A 253 6.72 20.04 -10.93
C TRP A 253 6.96 21.34 -10.15
N ASP A 254 5.91 22.14 -10.01
CA ASP A 254 5.96 23.31 -9.13
C ASP A 254 5.77 22.90 -7.68
N LYS A 255 6.45 23.63 -6.79
CA LYS A 255 6.24 23.53 -5.35
C LYS A 255 4.79 23.92 -5.01
N ALA A 256 4.23 23.29 -3.99
CA ALA A 256 2.90 23.66 -3.53
C ALA A 256 2.92 25.10 -2.99
N ASN A 257 1.96 25.92 -3.42
CA ASN A 257 1.76 27.26 -2.87
C ASN A 257 1.08 27.19 -1.48
N GLN A 258 1.04 28.31 -0.78
CA GLN A 258 0.49 28.36 0.59
C GLN A 258 -1.00 28.01 0.64
N GLU A 259 -1.77 28.40 -0.37
CA GLU A 259 -3.19 28.07 -0.48
C GLU A 259 -3.41 26.55 -0.53
N ARG A 260 -2.69 25.85 -1.39
CA ARG A 260 -2.74 24.38 -1.48
C ARG A 260 -2.30 23.73 -0.18
N LEU A 261 -1.24 24.24 0.46
CA LEU A 261 -0.76 23.68 1.74
C LEU A 261 -1.80 23.84 2.86
N ASN A 262 -2.49 24.98 2.91
CA ASN A 262 -3.52 25.25 3.91
C ASN A 262 -4.79 24.42 3.72
N ALA A 263 -5.06 23.96 2.50
CA ALA A 263 -6.20 23.09 2.21
C ALA A 263 -5.97 21.62 2.61
N LEU A 264 -4.72 21.22 2.88
CA LEU A 264 -4.39 19.86 3.29
C LEU A 264 -4.61 19.68 4.79
N SER A 265 -5.14 18.52 5.17
CA SER A 265 -5.14 18.07 6.56
C SER A 265 -3.71 17.97 7.12
N THR A 266 -3.57 18.01 8.45
CA THR A 266 -2.27 17.83 9.12
C THR A 266 -1.57 16.53 8.69
N MET A 267 -2.34 15.46 8.48
CA MET A 267 -1.83 14.18 8.00
C MET A 267 -1.28 14.30 6.58
N GLU A 268 -2.05 14.88 5.66
CA GLU A 268 -1.62 15.06 4.27
C GLU A 268 -0.38 15.97 4.16
N GLN A 269 -0.33 17.06 4.94
CA GLN A 269 0.85 17.92 5.00
C GLN A 269 2.10 17.12 5.41
N ARG A 270 1.99 16.24 6.42
CA ARG A 270 3.10 15.37 6.84
C ARG A 270 3.46 14.35 5.76
N MET A 271 2.45 13.69 5.18
CA MET A 271 2.64 12.62 4.21
C MET A 271 3.19 13.11 2.86
N LEU A 272 2.86 14.34 2.47
CA LEU A 272 3.25 14.95 1.20
C LEU A 272 4.36 16.01 1.33
N SER A 273 4.86 16.27 2.54
CA SER A 273 5.86 17.33 2.84
C SER A 273 7.03 17.40 1.84
N THR A 274 7.67 16.28 1.53
CA THR A 274 8.78 16.25 0.56
C THR A 274 8.34 16.65 -0.85
N ILE A 275 7.22 16.13 -1.33
CA ILE A 275 6.71 16.39 -2.69
C ILE A 275 6.26 17.84 -2.81
N ASN A 276 5.56 18.35 -1.80
CA ASN A 276 5.06 19.73 -1.79
C ASN A 276 6.18 20.75 -1.66
N GLY A 277 7.30 20.39 -1.00
CA GLY A 277 8.47 21.25 -0.82
C GLY A 277 9.50 21.16 -1.94
N SER A 278 9.41 20.18 -2.85
CA SER A 278 10.35 19.97 -3.96
C SER A 278 9.74 20.36 -5.31
N SER A 279 10.61 20.54 -6.31
CA SER A 279 10.23 20.76 -7.71
C SER A 279 10.66 19.62 -8.64
N LYS A 280 11.26 18.58 -8.07
CA LYS A 280 11.78 17.39 -8.74
C LYS A 280 11.93 16.25 -7.74
N ILE A 281 12.30 15.09 -8.24
CA ILE A 281 12.72 13.94 -7.44
C ILE A 281 13.90 14.34 -6.54
N ASP A 282 13.77 14.08 -5.24
CA ASP A 282 14.82 14.32 -4.24
C ASP A 282 15.70 13.07 -4.09
N THR A 283 16.80 13.02 -4.84
CA THR A 283 17.74 11.89 -4.83
C THR A 283 18.51 11.77 -3.51
N SER A 284 18.46 12.77 -2.61
CA SER A 284 19.03 12.63 -1.26
C SER A 284 18.26 11.63 -0.36
N LYS A 285 17.09 11.17 -0.83
CA LYS A 285 16.23 10.20 -0.12
C LYS A 285 16.46 8.74 -0.54
N VAL A 286 17.37 8.51 -1.49
CA VAL A 286 17.83 7.18 -1.91
C VAL A 286 18.50 6.50 -0.72
N ALA A 287 18.13 5.26 -0.44
CA ALA A 287 18.71 4.45 0.61
C ALA A 287 20.18 4.12 0.32
N GLY A 288 20.46 3.65 -0.89
CA GLY A 288 21.77 3.16 -1.28
C GLY A 288 22.21 1.97 -0.42
N ASN A 289 23.52 1.87 -0.16
CA ASN A 289 24.06 0.83 0.72
C ASN A 289 23.94 1.26 2.19
N ILE A 290 22.94 0.72 2.89
CA ILE A 290 22.70 1.00 4.30
C ILE A 290 23.40 -0.03 5.19
N ASN A 291 24.17 0.45 6.17
CA ASN A 291 24.60 -0.34 7.32
C ASN A 291 23.61 -0.15 8.47
N ILE A 292 22.89 -1.22 8.84
CA ILE A 292 21.87 -1.18 9.89
C ILE A 292 22.49 -0.89 11.27
N ASP A 293 23.73 -1.33 11.52
CA ASP A 293 24.41 -1.07 12.80
C ASP A 293 24.67 0.43 12.99
N ASP A 294 25.12 1.10 11.92
CA ASP A 294 25.39 2.54 11.93
C ASP A 294 24.10 3.35 12.05
N GLU A 295 23.03 2.91 11.36
CA GLU A 295 21.71 3.54 11.50
C GLU A 295 21.10 3.33 12.89
N ALA A 296 21.31 2.17 13.52
CA ALA A 296 20.82 1.90 14.87
C ALA A 296 21.39 2.88 15.90
N VAL A 297 22.64 3.31 15.75
CA VAL A 297 23.24 4.37 16.60
C VAL A 297 22.46 5.69 16.44
N LYS A 298 22.13 6.07 15.20
CA LYS A 298 21.36 7.29 14.91
C LYS A 298 19.94 7.19 15.48
N TRP A 299 19.31 6.03 15.36
CA TRP A 299 17.95 5.80 15.88
C TRP A 299 17.89 5.87 17.40
N ARG A 300 18.88 5.32 18.12
CA ARG A 300 18.96 5.48 19.59
C ARG A 300 19.12 6.94 20.00
N SER A 301 19.86 7.73 19.21
CA SER A 301 19.98 9.17 19.43
C SER A 301 18.70 9.94 19.12
N GLU A 302 17.97 9.57 18.07
CA GLU A 302 16.75 10.28 17.63
C GLU A 302 15.53 9.91 18.48
N PHE A 303 15.34 8.62 18.79
CA PHE A 303 14.13 8.07 19.41
C PHE A 303 14.34 7.59 20.85
N GLY A 304 15.53 7.80 21.42
CA GLY A 304 15.93 7.24 22.71
C GLY A 304 16.30 5.76 22.62
N GLU A 305 16.89 5.23 23.69
CA GLU A 305 17.45 3.87 23.69
C GLU A 305 16.40 2.79 23.40
N GLU A 306 15.23 2.87 24.03
CA GLU A 306 14.16 1.89 23.84
C GLU A 306 13.57 1.94 22.42
N GLY A 307 13.17 3.14 21.96
CA GLY A 307 12.61 3.33 20.63
C GLY A 307 13.61 2.95 19.53
N GLY A 308 14.88 3.31 19.71
CA GLY A 308 15.96 2.91 18.80
C GLY A 308 16.17 1.39 18.73
N ARG A 309 16.12 0.68 19.86
CA ARG A 309 16.19 -0.80 19.89
C ARG A 309 15.03 -1.46 19.18
N LYS A 310 13.79 -1.01 19.46
CA LYS A 310 12.59 -1.55 18.78
C LYS A 310 12.68 -1.33 17.27
N LEU A 311 13.07 -0.12 16.86
CA LEU A 311 13.21 0.23 15.45
C LEU A 311 14.28 -0.60 14.75
N GLU A 312 15.44 -0.81 15.39
CA GLU A 312 16.47 -1.70 14.87
C GLU A 312 15.94 -3.12 14.68
N GLN A 313 15.26 -3.67 15.69
CA GLN A 313 14.68 -5.00 15.64
C GLN A 313 13.68 -5.12 14.50
N TRP A 314 12.72 -4.20 14.39
CA TRP A 314 11.73 -4.20 13.32
C TRP A 314 12.36 -4.08 11.92
N VAL A 315 13.41 -3.27 11.76
CA VAL A 315 14.14 -3.18 10.49
C VAL A 315 14.75 -4.53 10.14
N ARG A 316 15.47 -5.17 11.08
CA ARG A 316 16.10 -6.48 10.85
C ARG A 316 15.07 -7.56 10.55
N ASP A 317 13.93 -7.58 11.25
CA ASP A 317 12.86 -8.54 11.04
C ASP A 317 12.18 -8.39 9.67
N ALA A 318 12.11 -7.17 9.14
CA ALA A 318 11.58 -6.91 7.81
C ALA A 318 12.56 -7.24 6.67
N MET A 319 13.88 -7.31 6.95
CA MET A 319 14.90 -7.49 5.91
C MET A 319 14.78 -8.78 5.08
N PRO A 320 14.42 -9.96 5.63
CA PRO A 320 14.27 -11.18 4.83
C PRO A 320 13.20 -11.03 3.73
N ASP A 321 12.03 -10.48 4.09
CA ASP A 321 10.95 -10.22 3.14
C ASP A 321 11.32 -9.13 2.13
N TYR A 322 11.95 -8.04 2.60
CA TYR A 322 12.46 -6.99 1.73
C TYR A 322 13.44 -7.55 0.70
N THR A 323 14.45 -8.32 1.15
CA THR A 323 15.50 -8.87 0.29
C THR A 323 14.91 -9.82 -0.76
N PHE A 324 13.92 -10.63 -0.36
CA PHE A 324 13.21 -11.46 -1.31
C PHE A 324 12.50 -10.62 -2.37
N LEU A 325 11.66 -9.66 -1.98
CA LEU A 325 10.90 -8.84 -2.94
C LEU A 325 11.84 -8.01 -3.82
N HIS A 326 12.90 -7.46 -3.24
CA HIS A 326 13.94 -6.74 -3.95
C HIS A 326 14.66 -7.62 -4.99
N SER A 327 14.81 -8.92 -4.74
CA SER A 327 15.35 -9.86 -5.75
C SER A 327 14.42 -10.04 -6.96
N LYS A 328 13.11 -9.80 -6.79
CA LYS A 328 12.05 -9.91 -7.80
C LYS A 328 11.71 -8.60 -8.50
N ARG A 329 12.39 -7.50 -8.14
CA ARG A 329 12.10 -6.18 -8.70
C ARG A 329 12.38 -6.10 -10.19
N LEU A 330 11.58 -5.28 -10.87
CA LEU A 330 11.81 -4.84 -12.23
C LEU A 330 13.20 -4.19 -12.31
N ARG A 331 14.00 -4.60 -13.29
CA ARG A 331 15.30 -4.00 -13.58
C ARG A 331 15.21 -3.18 -14.85
N ALA A 332 16.03 -2.13 -14.93
CA ALA A 332 16.12 -1.31 -16.13
C ALA A 332 16.44 -2.20 -17.33
N ASP A 333 17.47 -3.05 -17.19
CA ASP A 333 17.91 -4.08 -18.14
C ASP A 333 18.44 -5.33 -17.40
#